data_AF-A0A4Z1SSY2-F1
#
_entry.id   AF-A0A4Z1SSY2-F1
#
_cell.length_a   1.000
_cell.length_b   1.000
_cell.length_c   1.000
_cell.angle_alpha   90.00
_cell.angle_beta   90.00
_cell.angle_gamma   90.00
#
_symmetry.space_group_name_H-M   'P 1'
#
loop_
_entity.id
_entity.type
_entity.pdbx_description
1 polymer ?
#
loop_
_entity_poly.entity_id
_entity_poly.type
_entity_poly.pdbx_seq_one_letter_code
_entity_poly.pdbx_strand_id
1 'polypeptide(L)'
;MKAFKKKTEEPSVTFPYHSLLKDERMDTLREPRTFLAINVNGIRAALKKGLIPFLLEQNPDVICMSETKVGALAYQSFIQTEGKSISNEELPEIIPGYRHIFACSSARQGYASTAIFVKRGIRVIDFASSIGDSLVDTEGRYIRIAFSSFDLIHVYVPNSGRGAKKKPSFKPSFLSERLEYERLIRNHINELQQRGRQVIYCGDLNVAHTPRDIHNPKGNENSPGYTEEERIAMTQLLQGCGLVDTFRRLHPGLVKYSWFSNFGNSRENLLGWRIDYFLVSNQLFERVVESDIIDEKRYFSDHTPITMTLKND
;
A
#
# COMPACT_ATOMS: atom_id res chain seq x y z
N MET A 1 2.71 -30.32 40.00
CA MET A 1 3.67 -29.72 39.03
C MET A 1 2.97 -29.60 37.68
N LYS A 2 2.60 -28.38 37.25
CA LYS A 2 2.04 -28.14 35.92
C LYS A 2 3.19 -27.88 34.95
N ALA A 3 3.32 -28.73 33.93
CA ALA A 3 4.33 -28.61 32.90
C ALA A 3 4.11 -27.31 32.09
N PHE A 4 5.11 -26.43 32.12
CA PHE A 4 5.19 -25.30 31.19
C PHE A 4 5.40 -25.85 29.77
N LYS A 5 4.39 -25.71 28.91
CA LYS A 5 4.58 -25.89 27.46
C LYS A 5 5.50 -24.78 26.96
N LYS A 6 6.72 -25.16 26.57
CA LYS A 6 7.66 -24.32 25.84
C LYS A 6 6.93 -23.80 24.58
N LYS A 7 6.77 -22.47 24.47
CA LYS A 7 6.38 -21.83 23.20
C LYS A 7 7.46 -22.21 22.19
N THR A 8 7.08 -22.98 21.18
CA THR A 8 7.91 -23.19 20.00
C THR A 8 8.01 -21.85 19.27
N GLU A 9 9.20 -21.27 19.20
CA GLU A 9 9.48 -20.17 18.28
C GLU A 9 9.20 -20.66 16.87
N GLU A 10 8.22 -20.07 16.19
CA GLU A 10 8.01 -20.32 14.78
C GLU A 10 9.21 -19.75 14.01
N PRO A 11 9.79 -20.50 13.06
CA PRO A 11 10.94 -20.03 12.31
C PRO A 11 10.57 -18.76 11.54
N SER A 12 11.38 -17.71 11.70
CA SER A 12 11.29 -16.50 10.88
C SER A 12 11.49 -16.88 9.42
N VAL A 13 10.41 -16.90 8.64
CA VAL A 13 10.46 -17.18 7.20
C VAL A 13 11.22 -16.04 6.53
N THR A 14 12.48 -16.28 6.17
CA THR A 14 13.28 -15.37 5.35
C THR A 14 13.00 -15.69 3.89
N PHE A 15 12.21 -14.82 3.24
CA PHE A 15 11.88 -14.97 1.83
C PHE A 15 13.13 -14.72 0.97
N PRO A 16 13.36 -15.46 -0.13
CA PRO A 16 14.44 -15.17 -1.06
C PRO A 16 14.10 -13.90 -1.85
N TYR A 17 14.46 -12.74 -1.31
CA TYR A 17 14.20 -11.41 -1.87
C TYR A 17 15.06 -11.06 -3.11
N HIS A 18 15.71 -12.05 -3.73
CA HIS A 18 16.74 -11.85 -4.75
C HIS A 18 16.23 -11.29 -6.10
N SER A 19 14.92 -11.08 -6.32
CA SER A 19 14.42 -10.63 -7.62
C SER A 19 14.70 -9.14 -7.90
N LEU A 20 14.64 -8.26 -6.88
CA LEU A 20 14.75 -6.81 -7.07
C LEU A 20 16.16 -6.30 -7.38
N LEU A 21 17.21 -6.98 -6.91
CA LEU A 21 18.60 -6.50 -7.02
C LEU A 21 19.39 -7.13 -8.18
N LYS A 22 18.76 -8.01 -8.98
CA LYS A 22 19.43 -8.84 -10.00
C LYS A 22 19.79 -8.12 -11.33
N ASP A 23 19.90 -6.79 -11.38
CA ASP A 23 20.28 -6.14 -12.66
C ASP A 23 21.79 -6.26 -12.91
N GLU A 24 22.14 -6.66 -14.13
CA GLU A 24 23.52 -7.01 -14.53
C GLU A 24 24.42 -5.80 -14.79
N ARG A 25 23.87 -4.57 -14.91
CA ARG A 25 24.62 -3.34 -15.22
C ARG A 25 24.08 -2.08 -14.51
N MET A 26 24.62 -1.82 -13.32
CA MET A 26 24.24 -0.71 -12.41
C MET A 26 24.42 0.71 -12.98
N ASP A 27 25.34 0.89 -13.91
CA ASP A 27 25.73 2.16 -14.54
C ASP A 27 24.70 2.72 -15.53
N THR A 28 23.77 1.88 -16.00
CA THR A 28 22.72 2.26 -16.96
C THR A 28 21.35 2.51 -16.31
N LEU A 29 21.25 2.33 -14.99
CA LEU A 29 19.99 2.39 -14.26
C LEU A 29 19.65 3.82 -13.82
N ARG A 30 18.38 4.21 -13.98
CA ARG A 30 17.87 5.53 -13.57
C ARG A 30 16.96 5.45 -12.34
N GLU A 31 16.65 6.60 -11.74
CA GLU A 31 15.58 6.71 -10.73
C GLU A 31 14.18 6.58 -11.36
N PRO A 32 13.19 6.09 -10.59
CA PRO A 32 11.80 6.03 -11.05
C PRO A 32 11.16 7.43 -11.04
N ARG A 33 10.26 7.65 -11.99
CA ARG A 33 9.54 8.92 -12.18
C ARG A 33 8.04 8.75 -12.06
N THR A 34 7.49 7.65 -12.59
CA THR A 34 6.05 7.39 -12.59
C THR A 34 5.70 6.28 -11.60
N PHE A 35 4.68 6.55 -10.77
CA PHE A 35 4.23 5.66 -9.71
C PHE A 35 2.75 5.40 -9.88
N LEU A 36 2.35 4.15 -9.66
CA LEU A 36 0.95 3.75 -9.61
C LEU A 36 0.72 2.92 -8.36
N ALA A 37 -0.34 3.23 -7.59
CA ALA A 37 -0.77 2.41 -6.48
C ALA A 37 -2.23 1.97 -6.65
N ILE A 38 -2.54 0.74 -6.28
CA ILE A 38 -3.90 0.19 -6.33
C ILE A 38 -4.09 -0.88 -5.25
N ASN A 39 -5.16 -0.79 -4.46
CA ASN A 39 -5.64 -1.94 -3.69
C ASN A 39 -6.40 -2.89 -4.62
N VAL A 40 -5.87 -4.10 -4.82
CA VAL A 40 -6.41 -5.07 -5.78
C VAL A 40 -7.46 -6.01 -5.17
N ASN A 41 -7.68 -5.97 -3.86
CA ASN A 41 -8.63 -6.81 -3.13
C ASN A 41 -8.59 -8.30 -3.57
N GLY A 42 -7.38 -8.83 -3.70
CA GLY A 42 -7.08 -10.15 -4.22
C GLY A 42 -6.53 -10.11 -5.65
N ILE A 43 -5.20 -10.27 -5.78
CA ILE A 43 -4.50 -10.14 -7.07
C ILE A 43 -5.05 -11.09 -8.14
N ARG A 44 -5.39 -12.33 -7.78
CA ARG A 44 -5.93 -13.32 -8.73
C ARG A 44 -7.24 -12.86 -9.39
N ALA A 45 -8.13 -12.23 -8.64
CA ALA A 45 -9.37 -11.71 -9.18
C ALA A 45 -9.12 -10.52 -10.10
N ALA A 46 -8.20 -9.62 -9.71
CA ALA A 46 -7.83 -8.47 -10.53
C ALA A 46 -7.17 -8.89 -11.86
N LEU A 47 -6.32 -9.93 -11.85
CA LEU A 47 -5.69 -10.48 -13.06
C LEU A 47 -6.73 -10.98 -14.08
N LYS A 48 -7.73 -11.76 -13.63
CA LYS A 48 -8.84 -12.23 -14.48
C LYS A 48 -9.65 -11.10 -15.12
N LYS A 49 -9.61 -9.91 -14.52
CA LYS A 49 -10.30 -8.71 -15.01
C LYS A 49 -9.43 -7.82 -15.91
N GLY A 50 -8.25 -8.29 -16.30
CA GLY A 50 -7.38 -7.57 -17.24
C GLY A 50 -6.44 -6.56 -16.59
N LEU A 51 -6.05 -6.76 -15.33
CA LEU A 51 -5.10 -5.87 -14.63
C LEU A 51 -3.74 -5.77 -15.35
N ILE A 52 -3.15 -6.88 -15.82
CA ILE A 52 -1.84 -6.85 -16.50
C ILE A 52 -1.88 -5.99 -17.78
N PRO A 53 -2.80 -6.21 -18.73
CA PRO A 53 -2.92 -5.34 -19.90
C PRO A 53 -3.03 -3.85 -19.55
N PHE A 54 -3.81 -3.50 -18.53
CA PHE A 54 -3.92 -2.13 -18.05
C PHE A 54 -2.59 -1.59 -17.51
N LEU A 55 -1.89 -2.35 -16.68
CA LEU A 55 -0.60 -1.91 -16.11
C LEU A 55 0.48 -1.75 -17.19
N LEU A 56 0.46 -2.59 -18.22
CA LEU A 56 1.37 -2.46 -19.37
C LEU A 56 1.02 -1.24 -20.24
N GLU A 57 -0.26 -0.89 -20.35
CA GLU A 57 -0.73 0.33 -21.01
C GLU A 57 -0.29 1.60 -20.25
N GLN A 58 -0.48 1.62 -18.93
CA GLN A 58 -0.03 2.73 -18.06
C GLN A 58 1.50 2.82 -17.95
N ASN A 59 2.18 1.67 -18.03
CA ASN A 59 3.64 1.54 -18.07
C ASN A 59 4.44 2.31 -16.99
N PRO A 60 4.00 2.36 -15.71
CA PRO A 60 4.66 3.15 -14.66
C PRO A 60 6.02 2.53 -14.28
N ASP A 61 6.94 3.32 -13.73
CA ASP A 61 8.22 2.79 -13.27
C ASP A 61 8.08 1.90 -12.03
N VAL A 62 7.14 2.25 -11.14
CA VAL A 62 6.85 1.51 -9.91
C VAL A 62 5.35 1.30 -9.74
N ILE A 63 4.97 0.07 -9.40
CA ILE A 63 3.58 -0.34 -9.14
C ILE A 63 3.49 -0.87 -7.71
N CYS A 64 2.60 -0.29 -6.92
CA CYS A 64 2.34 -0.66 -5.53
C CYS A 64 0.95 -1.31 -5.43
N MET A 65 0.88 -2.53 -4.91
CA MET A 65 -0.37 -3.27 -4.76
C MET A 65 -0.69 -3.55 -3.30
N SER A 66 -1.90 -3.17 -2.87
CA SER A 66 -2.45 -3.52 -1.57
C SER A 66 -3.44 -4.69 -1.67
N GLU A 67 -3.59 -5.44 -0.59
CA GLU A 67 -4.43 -6.64 -0.50
C GLU A 67 -4.20 -7.64 -1.64
N THR A 68 -2.95 -8.02 -1.88
CA THR A 68 -2.67 -9.06 -2.88
C THR A 68 -3.29 -10.39 -2.49
N LYS A 69 -3.46 -10.64 -1.18
CA LYS A 69 -4.00 -11.88 -0.58
C LYS A 69 -3.21 -13.12 -0.99
N VAL A 70 -1.93 -12.94 -1.30
CA VAL A 70 -1.01 -14.04 -1.60
C VAL A 70 -0.47 -14.60 -0.29
N GLY A 71 -0.68 -15.90 -0.06
CA GLY A 71 -0.15 -16.60 1.11
C GLY A 71 1.36 -16.81 1.02
N ALA A 72 2.04 -16.80 2.17
CA ALA A 72 3.50 -16.96 2.25
C ALA A 72 4.01 -18.26 1.61
N LEU A 73 3.30 -19.38 1.81
CA LEU A 73 3.67 -20.68 1.22
C LEU A 73 3.52 -20.66 -0.30
N ALA A 74 2.43 -20.09 -0.81
CA ALA A 74 2.23 -19.95 -2.25
C ALA A 74 3.37 -19.13 -2.87
N TYR A 75 3.69 -17.97 -2.30
CA TYR A 75 4.79 -17.14 -2.80
C TYR A 75 6.16 -17.85 -2.69
N GLN A 76 6.39 -18.63 -1.64
CA GLN A 76 7.62 -19.41 -1.52
C GLN A 76 7.73 -20.45 -2.65
N SER A 77 6.67 -21.20 -2.93
CA SER A 77 6.63 -22.14 -4.05
C SER A 77 6.80 -21.45 -5.40
N PHE A 78 6.26 -20.24 -5.56
CA PHE A 78 6.47 -19.43 -6.78
C PHE A 78 7.94 -19.12 -7.06
N ILE A 79 8.66 -18.65 -6.04
CA ILE A 79 10.04 -18.23 -6.22
C ILE A 79 10.95 -19.44 -6.44
N GLN A 80 10.68 -20.57 -5.77
CA GLN A 80 11.43 -21.82 -5.97
C GLN A 80 11.36 -22.36 -7.40
N THR A 81 10.31 -21.98 -8.14
CA THR A 81 10.02 -22.50 -9.48
C THR A 81 10.39 -21.50 -10.56
N GLU A 82 11.12 -20.44 -10.20
CA GLU A 82 11.44 -19.29 -11.06
C GLU A 82 10.21 -18.66 -11.71
N GLY A 83 9.07 -18.67 -11.03
CA GLY A 83 7.81 -18.19 -11.56
C GLY A 83 7.14 -19.12 -12.59
N LYS A 84 7.61 -20.36 -12.74
CA LYS A 84 6.93 -21.38 -13.54
C LYS A 84 5.83 -22.03 -12.70
N SER A 85 4.58 -21.79 -13.07
CA SER A 85 3.40 -22.37 -12.41
C SER A 85 3.52 -23.90 -12.31
N ILE A 86 3.56 -24.43 -11.08
CA ILE A 86 3.46 -25.87 -10.82
C ILE A 86 2.04 -26.14 -10.30
N SER A 87 1.15 -26.52 -11.22
CA SER A 87 -0.22 -27.02 -10.99
C SER A 87 -1.28 -26.04 -10.43
N ASN A 88 -2.40 -25.95 -11.17
CA ASN A 88 -3.82 -25.61 -10.89
C ASN A 88 -4.26 -24.64 -9.75
N GLU A 89 -3.36 -23.98 -9.03
CA GLU A 89 -3.65 -23.02 -7.95
C GLU A 89 -2.85 -21.72 -8.14
N GLU A 90 -2.82 -21.28 -9.40
CA GLU A 90 -2.07 -20.18 -10.02
C GLU A 90 -1.64 -19.03 -9.08
N LEU A 91 -0.32 -18.86 -8.99
CA LEU A 91 0.37 -17.63 -8.60
C LEU A 91 0.29 -16.59 -9.73
N PRO A 92 0.45 -15.29 -9.44
CA PRO A 92 0.34 -14.27 -10.49
C PRO A 92 1.44 -14.47 -11.53
N GLU A 93 1.05 -14.48 -12.80
CA GLU A 93 1.96 -14.11 -13.89
C GLU A 93 2.67 -12.81 -13.47
N ILE A 94 4.01 -12.80 -13.52
CA ILE A 94 4.77 -11.59 -13.24
C ILE A 94 4.43 -10.59 -14.33
N ILE A 95 4.25 -9.31 -13.96
CA ILE A 95 4.11 -8.24 -14.94
C ILE A 95 5.36 -8.24 -15.84
N PRO A 96 5.23 -8.54 -17.14
CA PRO A 96 6.39 -8.63 -18.03
C PRO A 96 7.23 -7.35 -17.99
N GLY A 97 8.55 -7.49 -17.85
CA GLY A 97 9.46 -6.35 -17.75
C GLY A 97 9.62 -5.75 -16.35
N TYR A 98 8.99 -6.30 -15.32
CA TYR A 98 9.12 -5.85 -13.93
C TYR A 98 9.79 -6.90 -13.04
N ARG A 99 10.58 -6.43 -12.08
CA ARG A 99 11.02 -7.17 -10.90
C ARG A 99 10.03 -6.92 -9.76
N HIS A 100 10.00 -7.77 -8.75
CA HIS A 100 8.98 -7.66 -7.71
C HIS A 100 9.43 -8.10 -6.31
N ILE A 101 8.69 -7.64 -5.33
CA ILE A 101 8.75 -8.08 -3.93
C ILE A 101 7.33 -8.22 -3.40
N PHE A 102 7.10 -9.27 -2.62
CA PHE A 102 5.85 -9.46 -1.88
C PHE A 102 6.16 -9.48 -0.37
N ALA A 103 5.31 -8.81 0.39
CA ALA A 103 5.20 -9.02 1.83
C ALA A 103 3.91 -9.80 2.07
N CYS A 104 4.04 -11.08 2.40
CA CYS A 104 2.92 -11.98 2.62
C CYS A 104 2.57 -12.06 4.10
N SER A 105 1.28 -12.11 4.43
CA SER A 105 0.86 -12.37 5.81
C SER A 105 1.33 -13.75 6.27
N SER A 106 2.04 -13.76 7.40
CA SER A 106 2.37 -14.97 8.16
C SER A 106 1.28 -15.30 9.18
N ALA A 107 0.57 -14.29 9.68
CA ALA A 107 -0.50 -14.46 10.67
C ALA A 107 -1.74 -15.18 10.11
N ARG A 108 -2.12 -14.91 8.85
CA ARG A 108 -3.35 -15.45 8.24
C ARG A 108 -3.16 -15.70 6.75
N GLN A 109 -3.29 -16.95 6.31
CA GLN A 109 -3.18 -17.31 4.89
C GLN A 109 -4.27 -16.61 4.06
N GLY A 110 -3.90 -16.07 2.89
CA GLY A 110 -4.84 -15.41 1.98
C GLY A 110 -5.41 -14.08 2.49
N TYR A 111 -4.77 -13.47 3.50
CA TYR A 111 -5.20 -12.23 4.12
C TYR A 111 -4.16 -11.11 3.91
N ALA A 112 -4.64 -9.87 3.85
CA ALA A 112 -3.82 -8.68 3.63
C ALA A 112 -2.77 -8.89 2.52
N SER A 113 -1.49 -8.72 2.84
CA SER A 113 -0.36 -8.84 1.93
C SER A 113 -0.27 -7.71 0.90
N THR A 114 0.96 -7.33 0.58
CA THR A 114 1.28 -6.24 -0.34
C THR A 114 2.35 -6.70 -1.33
N ALA A 115 2.46 -5.98 -2.44
CA ALA A 115 3.55 -6.17 -3.39
C ALA A 115 4.01 -4.85 -3.98
N ILE A 116 5.28 -4.78 -4.35
CA ILE A 116 5.79 -3.72 -5.22
C ILE A 116 6.44 -4.36 -6.44
N PHE A 117 6.14 -3.83 -7.61
CA PHE A 117 6.79 -4.15 -8.87
C PHE A 117 7.60 -2.95 -9.34
N VAL A 118 8.84 -3.19 -9.74
CA VAL A 118 9.78 -2.18 -10.21
C VAL A 118 10.22 -2.54 -11.62
N LYS A 119 10.02 -1.63 -12.57
CA LYS A 119 10.40 -1.82 -13.96
C LYS A 119 11.90 -2.12 -14.07
N ARG A 120 12.28 -3.02 -14.97
CA ARG A 120 13.69 -3.26 -15.30
C ARG A 120 14.33 -1.97 -15.81
N GLY A 121 15.58 -1.72 -15.45
CA GLY A 121 16.25 -0.45 -15.77
C GLY A 121 16.13 0.63 -14.69
N ILE A 122 15.31 0.41 -13.64
CA ILE A 122 15.25 1.30 -12.48
C ILE A 122 16.25 0.86 -11.41
N ARG A 123 17.00 1.78 -10.83
CA ARG A 123 18.00 1.46 -9.81
C ARG A 123 17.34 1.27 -8.44
N VAL A 124 17.45 0.09 -7.84
CA VAL A 124 17.05 -0.16 -6.44
C VAL A 124 18.32 -0.27 -5.60
N ILE A 125 18.40 0.48 -4.50
CA ILE A 125 19.56 0.48 -3.58
C ILE A 125 19.38 -0.58 -2.51
N ASP A 126 18.20 -0.63 -1.91
CA ASP A 126 17.86 -1.51 -0.80
C ASP A 126 16.34 -1.71 -0.73
N PHE A 127 15.87 -2.70 0.01
CA PHE A 127 14.45 -2.89 0.30
C PHE A 127 14.27 -3.54 1.68
N ALA A 128 13.09 -3.36 2.26
CA ALA A 128 12.70 -4.02 3.50
C ALA A 128 11.20 -4.29 3.50
N SER A 129 10.75 -5.35 4.16
CA SER A 129 9.32 -5.65 4.37
C SER A 129 8.97 -5.76 5.86
N SER A 130 9.85 -5.22 6.72
CA SER A 130 9.73 -5.26 8.17
C SER A 130 10.35 -4.00 8.75
N ILE A 131 9.80 -3.52 9.87
CA ILE A 131 10.36 -2.44 10.69
C ILE A 131 10.88 -2.95 12.04
N GLY A 132 10.76 -4.25 12.32
CA GLY A 132 11.18 -4.87 13.58
C GLY A 132 10.10 -4.91 14.66
N ASP A 133 8.83 -4.66 14.30
CA ASP A 133 7.69 -4.70 15.21
C ASP A 133 6.61 -5.67 14.68
N SER A 134 6.19 -6.60 15.53
CA SER A 134 5.25 -7.67 15.14
C SER A 134 3.87 -7.17 14.72
N LEU A 135 3.45 -5.99 15.22
CA LEU A 135 2.18 -5.37 14.81
C LEU A 135 2.19 -4.97 13.33
N VAL A 136 3.36 -4.61 12.80
CA VAL A 136 3.52 -4.22 11.40
C VAL A 136 3.92 -5.41 10.52
N ASP A 137 4.80 -6.26 11.05
CA ASP A 137 5.57 -7.20 10.24
C ASP A 137 4.83 -8.51 9.91
N THR A 138 3.78 -8.86 10.67
CA THR A 138 3.12 -10.19 10.57
C THR A 138 2.00 -10.27 9.52
N GLU A 139 1.43 -9.13 9.12
CA GLU A 139 0.31 -9.11 8.15
C GLU A 139 0.73 -8.76 6.71
N GLY A 140 2.02 -8.52 6.47
CA GLY A 140 2.52 -8.18 5.13
C GLY A 140 2.00 -6.84 4.62
N ARG A 141 1.80 -5.87 5.51
CA ARG A 141 1.20 -4.56 5.23
C ARG A 141 2.20 -3.47 4.86
N TYR A 142 3.49 -3.79 4.81
CA TYR A 142 4.56 -2.81 4.68
C TYR A 142 5.65 -3.32 3.74
N ILE A 143 6.05 -2.48 2.79
CA ILE A 143 7.25 -2.66 1.97
C ILE A 143 7.92 -1.30 1.79
N ARG A 144 9.23 -1.24 2.00
CA ARG A 144 10.09 -0.10 1.65
C ARG A 144 11.01 -0.48 0.51
N ILE A 145 11.18 0.41 -0.46
CA ILE A 145 12.25 0.37 -1.46
C ILE A 145 13.04 1.67 -1.37
N ALA A 146 14.35 1.54 -1.14
CA ALA A 146 15.27 2.66 -1.17
C ALA A 146 15.76 2.90 -2.60
N PHE A 147 15.53 4.11 -3.10
CA PHE A 147 16.14 4.66 -4.32
C PHE A 147 17.31 5.58 -3.93
N SER A 148 18.01 6.18 -4.89
CA SER A 148 19.16 7.03 -4.57
C SER A 148 18.75 8.27 -3.77
N SER A 149 17.67 8.95 -4.17
CA SER A 149 17.25 10.25 -3.64
C SER A 149 16.17 10.15 -2.56
N PHE A 150 15.40 9.06 -2.51
CA PHE A 150 14.28 8.88 -1.60
C PHE A 150 14.00 7.41 -1.29
N ASP A 151 13.22 7.18 -0.25
CA ASP A 151 12.62 5.90 0.09
C ASP A 151 11.14 5.91 -0.31
N LEU A 152 10.71 4.88 -1.02
CA LEU A 152 9.29 4.59 -1.24
C LEU A 152 8.82 3.62 -0.16
N ILE A 153 7.83 4.03 0.62
CA ILE A 153 7.15 3.20 1.60
C ILE A 153 5.73 2.94 1.11
N HIS A 154 5.43 1.69 0.79
CA HIS A 154 4.09 1.24 0.45
C HIS A 154 3.43 0.57 1.65
N VAL A 155 2.17 0.93 1.93
CA VAL A 155 1.40 0.37 3.02
C VAL A 155 -0.01 -0.06 2.65
N TYR A 156 -0.54 -0.98 3.45
CA TYR A 156 -1.96 -1.27 3.57
C TYR A 156 -2.36 -1.13 5.04
N VAL A 157 -2.80 0.07 5.44
CA VAL A 157 -3.15 0.38 6.83
C VAL A 157 -4.35 -0.48 7.28
N PRO A 158 -4.33 -1.07 8.48
CA PRO A 158 -5.46 -1.86 9.00
C PRO A 158 -6.76 -1.06 9.03
N ASN A 159 -7.84 -1.63 8.49
CA ASN A 159 -9.16 -1.08 8.66
C ASN A 159 -9.62 -1.28 10.12
N SER A 160 -10.18 -0.25 10.77
CA SER A 160 -10.61 -0.36 12.18
C SER A 160 -11.84 -1.24 12.41
N GLY A 161 -12.50 -1.70 11.35
CA GLY A 161 -13.63 -2.63 11.39
C GLY A 161 -14.89 -2.03 12.00
N ARG A 162 -16.07 -2.47 11.56
CA ARG A 162 -17.32 -2.00 12.15
C ARG A 162 -17.40 -2.41 13.63
N GLY A 163 -17.81 -1.48 14.49
CA GLY A 163 -18.06 -1.76 15.91
C GLY A 163 -19.15 -2.81 16.09
N ALA A 164 -19.13 -3.55 17.21
CA ALA A 164 -20.25 -4.43 17.56
C ALA A 164 -21.50 -3.59 17.84
N LYS A 165 -22.64 -3.91 17.19
CA LYS A 165 -23.95 -3.22 17.33
C LYS A 165 -24.46 -3.07 18.78
N LYS A 166 -23.84 -3.76 19.75
CA LYS A 166 -24.23 -3.80 21.16
C LYS A 166 -23.34 -2.98 22.10
N LYS A 167 -22.32 -2.25 21.60
CA LYS A 167 -21.52 -1.36 22.46
C LYS A 167 -22.20 0.02 22.56
N PRO A 168 -22.30 0.61 23.77
CA PRO A 168 -22.90 1.93 23.98
C PRO A 168 -22.09 3.07 23.32
N SER A 169 -20.82 2.82 23.03
CA SER A 169 -20.00 3.66 22.15
C SER A 169 -19.96 3.00 20.77
N PHE A 170 -20.40 3.71 19.72
CA PHE A 170 -20.30 3.31 18.31
C PHE A 170 -18.84 3.23 17.81
N LYS A 171 -17.86 2.97 18.69
CA LYS A 171 -16.43 3.00 18.39
C LYS A 171 -16.03 1.77 17.57
N PRO A 172 -15.20 1.92 16.51
CA PRO A 172 -14.69 0.80 15.74
C PRO A 172 -13.95 -0.24 16.60
N SER A 173 -14.01 -1.51 16.20
CA SER A 173 -13.53 -2.63 17.04
C SER A 173 -12.01 -2.68 17.19
N PHE A 174 -11.28 -2.23 16.17
CA PHE A 174 -9.81 -2.33 16.07
C PHE A 174 -9.13 -0.96 15.97
N LEU A 175 -9.80 0.11 16.41
CA LEU A 175 -9.27 1.48 16.29
C LEU A 175 -7.95 1.65 17.04
N SER A 176 -7.84 1.16 18.28
CA SER A 176 -6.60 1.30 19.06
C SER A 176 -5.40 0.62 18.40
N GLU A 177 -5.60 -0.58 17.84
CA GLU A 177 -4.55 -1.35 17.16
C GLU A 177 -4.12 -0.66 15.86
N ARG A 178 -5.07 -0.14 15.09
CA ARG A 178 -4.80 0.68 13.90
C ARG A 178 -3.97 1.92 14.27
N LEU A 179 -4.39 2.69 15.28
CA LEU A 179 -3.69 3.93 15.68
C LEU A 179 -2.26 3.64 16.15
N GLU A 180 -2.04 2.50 16.79
CA GLU A 180 -0.70 2.05 17.18
C GLU A 180 0.16 1.67 15.95
N TYR A 181 -0.41 0.94 14.99
CA TYR A 181 0.24 0.69 13.70
C TYR A 181 0.68 1.99 13.03
N GLU A 182 -0.22 2.98 12.93
CA GLU A 182 0.09 4.28 12.32
C GLU A 182 1.16 5.05 13.11
N ARG A 183 1.17 4.93 14.45
CA ARG A 183 2.21 5.53 15.31
C ARG A 183 3.59 4.93 15.04
N LEU A 184 3.68 3.60 14.92
CA LEU A 184 4.94 2.90 14.62
C LEU A 184 5.48 3.31 13.24
N ILE A 185 4.61 3.39 12.24
CA ILE A 185 4.98 3.85 10.89
C ILE A 185 5.46 5.31 10.91
N ARG A 186 4.77 6.21 11.60
CA ARG A 186 5.21 7.61 11.75
C ARG A 186 6.59 7.71 12.39
N ASN A 187 6.85 6.93 13.44
CA ASN A 187 8.18 6.88 14.07
C ASN A 187 9.25 6.42 13.07
N HIS A 188 8.96 5.36 12.30
CA HIS A 188 9.89 4.85 11.29
C HIS A 188 10.19 5.87 10.18
N ILE A 189 9.16 6.59 9.70
CA ILE A 189 9.33 7.68 8.72
C ILE A 189 10.24 8.77 9.28
N ASN A 190 10.01 9.19 10.53
CA ASN A 190 10.84 10.21 11.19
C ASN A 190 12.29 9.75 11.35
N GLU A 191 12.54 8.49 11.69
CA GLU A 191 13.90 7.93 11.76
C GLU A 191 14.62 7.95 10.41
N LEU A 192 13.92 7.64 9.31
CA LEU A 192 14.49 7.73 7.96
C LEU A 192 14.82 9.19 7.60
N GLN A 193 13.90 10.13 7.88
CA GLN A 193 14.12 11.55 7.61
C GLN A 193 15.27 12.13 8.45
N GLN A 194 15.42 11.70 9.71
CA GLN A 194 16.57 12.08 10.55
C GLN A 194 17.92 11.61 9.98
N ARG A 195 17.92 10.50 9.22
CA ARG A 195 19.08 10.02 8.46
C ARG A 195 19.26 10.73 7.11
N GLY A 196 18.50 11.80 6.86
CA GLY A 196 18.57 12.60 5.64
C GLY A 196 17.81 12.00 4.44
N ARG A 197 16.95 11.00 4.64
CA ARG A 197 16.19 10.37 3.56
C ARG A 197 14.87 11.11 3.32
N GLN A 198 14.59 11.44 2.06
CA GLN A 198 13.24 11.87 1.65
C GLN A 198 12.34 10.65 1.52
N VAL A 199 11.03 10.82 1.72
CA VAL A 199 10.06 9.72 1.71
C VAL A 199 8.92 9.99 0.73
N ILE A 200 8.56 8.97 -0.04
CA ILE A 200 7.24 8.82 -0.67
C ILE A 200 6.51 7.75 0.13
N TYR A 201 5.40 8.09 0.76
CA TYR A 201 4.54 7.18 1.52
C TYR A 201 3.22 6.99 0.76
N CYS A 202 2.93 5.76 0.36
CA CYS A 202 1.78 5.48 -0.50
C CYS A 202 1.01 4.22 -0.13
N GLY A 203 -0.18 4.10 -0.72
CA GLY A 203 -1.00 2.90 -0.67
C GLY A 203 -2.40 3.19 -0.16
N ASP A 204 -3.02 2.18 0.44
CA ASP A 204 -4.36 2.29 1.04
C ASP A 204 -4.19 2.61 2.53
N LEU A 205 -4.49 3.85 2.88
CA LEU A 205 -4.38 4.37 4.24
C LEU A 205 -5.67 4.16 5.03
N ASN A 206 -6.73 3.61 4.40
CA ASN A 206 -8.03 3.37 5.03
C ASN A 206 -8.59 4.60 5.75
N VAL A 207 -8.32 5.83 5.31
CA VAL A 207 -8.84 7.05 5.94
C VAL A 207 -9.19 8.11 4.90
N ALA A 208 -10.39 8.69 4.98
CA ALA A 208 -10.73 9.91 4.28
C ALA A 208 -10.38 11.10 5.20
N HIS A 209 -9.46 11.97 4.79
CA HIS A 209 -8.91 12.99 5.70
C HIS A 209 -9.88 14.12 5.99
N THR A 210 -10.61 14.59 4.97
CA THR A 210 -11.47 15.78 5.05
C THR A 210 -12.89 15.48 4.56
N PRO A 211 -13.88 16.36 4.82
CA PRO A 211 -15.25 16.17 4.32
C PRO A 211 -15.38 16.08 2.79
N ARG A 212 -14.37 16.54 2.04
CA ARG A 212 -14.33 16.41 0.57
C ARG A 212 -13.85 15.04 0.11
N ASP A 213 -13.23 14.27 1.00
CA ASP A 213 -12.66 12.96 0.71
C ASP A 213 -13.67 11.82 0.90
N ILE A 214 -14.93 12.13 1.20
CA ILE A 214 -15.95 11.11 1.50
C ILE A 214 -17.35 11.57 1.08
N HIS A 215 -18.15 10.66 0.54
CA HIS A 215 -19.57 10.86 0.36
C HIS A 215 -20.33 10.83 1.71
N ASN A 216 -21.23 11.79 1.92
CA ASN A 216 -22.03 11.92 3.15
C ASN A 216 -21.16 11.95 4.43
N PRO A 217 -20.28 12.96 4.62
CA PRO A 217 -19.37 13.03 5.77
C PRO A 217 -20.10 13.03 7.11
N LYS A 218 -21.25 13.72 7.21
CA LYS A 218 -22.05 13.77 8.45
C LYS A 218 -22.58 12.40 8.85
N GLY A 219 -23.08 11.62 7.89
CA GLY A 219 -23.58 10.27 8.16
C GLY A 219 -22.47 9.27 8.49
N ASN A 220 -21.22 9.58 8.15
CA ASN A 220 -20.07 8.68 8.29
C ASN A 220 -19.08 9.10 9.38
N GLU A 221 -19.39 10.12 10.20
CA GLU A 221 -18.45 10.68 11.19
C GLU A 221 -17.90 9.68 12.22
N ASN A 222 -18.64 8.58 12.46
CA ASN A 222 -18.22 7.49 13.36
C ASN A 222 -17.91 6.18 12.62
N SER A 223 -17.89 6.20 11.29
CA SER A 223 -17.62 5.03 10.47
C SER A 223 -16.11 4.78 10.41
N PRO A 224 -15.65 3.51 10.41
CA PRO A 224 -14.24 3.18 10.17
C PRO A 224 -13.76 3.79 8.85
N GLY A 225 -12.59 4.42 8.90
CA GLY A 225 -12.00 5.23 7.83
C GLY A 225 -12.44 6.69 7.80
N TYR A 226 -13.27 7.14 8.74
CA TYR A 226 -13.64 8.54 8.87
C TYR A 226 -13.89 8.95 10.34
N THR A 227 -13.38 8.23 11.34
CA THR A 227 -13.48 8.71 12.73
C THR A 227 -12.57 9.91 12.96
N GLU A 228 -12.86 10.69 14.01
CA GLU A 228 -12.00 11.81 14.39
C GLU A 228 -10.56 11.36 14.66
N GLU A 229 -10.36 10.24 15.37
CA GLU A 229 -9.03 9.74 15.69
C GLU A 229 -8.23 9.33 14.45
N GLU A 230 -8.87 8.71 13.45
CA GLU A 230 -8.23 8.35 12.18
C GLU A 230 -7.81 9.61 11.39
N ARG A 231 -8.67 10.64 11.36
CA ARG A 231 -8.34 11.92 10.71
C ARG A 231 -7.23 12.68 11.44
N ILE A 232 -7.18 12.58 12.76
CA ILE A 232 -6.07 13.12 13.56
C ILE A 232 -4.77 12.37 13.24
N ALA A 233 -4.79 11.05 13.13
CA ALA A 233 -3.61 10.25 12.77
C ALA A 233 -3.06 10.64 11.38
N MET A 234 -3.95 10.87 10.40
CA MET A 234 -3.58 11.42 9.10
C MET A 234 -2.98 12.83 9.20
N THR A 235 -3.55 13.70 10.05
CA THR A 235 -3.00 15.04 10.31
C THR A 235 -1.59 14.96 10.94
N GLN A 236 -1.34 13.98 11.81
CA GLN A 236 -0.01 13.74 12.39
C GLN A 236 1.01 13.26 11.35
N LEU A 237 0.60 12.50 10.32
CA LEU A 237 1.48 12.19 9.19
C LEU A 237 1.86 13.47 8.43
N LEU A 238 0.87 14.29 8.07
CA LEU A 238 1.11 15.49 7.26
C LEU A 238 1.94 16.54 8.03
N GLN A 239 1.54 16.89 9.25
CA GLN A 239 2.17 17.96 10.02
C GLN A 239 3.35 17.46 10.85
N GLY A 240 3.20 16.29 11.50
CA GLY A 240 4.21 15.74 12.40
C GLY A 240 5.42 15.14 11.69
N CYS A 241 5.23 14.54 10.51
CA CYS A 241 6.32 14.01 9.68
C CYS A 241 6.69 14.95 8.51
N GLY A 242 6.01 16.10 8.37
CA GLY A 242 6.26 17.04 7.27
C GLY A 242 5.98 16.45 5.89
N LEU A 243 4.93 15.62 5.78
CA LEU A 243 4.47 15.04 4.53
C LEU A 243 3.38 15.91 3.87
N VAL A 244 3.31 15.83 2.54
CA VAL A 244 2.37 16.57 1.71
C VAL A 244 1.49 15.59 0.95
N ASP A 245 0.17 15.72 1.11
CA ASP A 245 -0.82 15.06 0.24
C ASP A 245 -0.73 15.66 -1.16
N THR A 246 -0.14 14.89 -2.09
CA THR A 246 0.17 15.36 -3.45
C THR A 246 -1.07 15.71 -4.24
N PHE A 247 -2.08 14.84 -4.21
CA PHE A 247 -3.37 15.06 -4.87
C PHE A 247 -4.04 16.33 -4.34
N ARG A 248 -4.15 16.47 -3.00
CA ARG A 248 -4.85 17.63 -2.42
C ARG A 248 -4.08 18.93 -2.63
N ARG A 249 -2.75 18.89 -2.69
CA ARG A 249 -1.92 20.06 -2.96
C ARG A 249 -2.05 20.54 -4.41
N LEU A 250 -2.09 19.62 -5.38
CA LEU A 250 -2.29 19.96 -6.79
C LEU A 250 -3.76 20.29 -7.13
N HIS A 251 -4.70 19.66 -6.44
CA HIS A 251 -6.13 19.76 -6.72
C HIS A 251 -6.95 20.11 -5.46
N PRO A 252 -6.77 21.31 -4.86
CA PRO A 252 -7.34 21.65 -3.55
C PRO A 252 -8.87 21.57 -3.50
N GLY A 253 -9.54 21.93 -4.59
CA GLY A 253 -11.00 21.92 -4.68
C GLY A 253 -11.63 20.67 -5.32
N LEU A 254 -10.83 19.77 -5.92
CA LEU A 254 -11.36 18.65 -6.67
C LEU A 254 -11.88 17.55 -5.74
N VAL A 255 -13.03 16.98 -6.08
CA VAL A 255 -13.61 15.82 -5.41
C VAL A 255 -13.48 14.63 -6.34
N LYS A 256 -12.62 13.69 -5.96
CA LYS A 256 -12.45 12.36 -6.58
C LYS A 256 -12.25 11.35 -5.47
N TYR A 257 -12.67 10.11 -5.73
CA TYR A 257 -12.67 9.01 -4.76
C TYR A 257 -11.88 7.84 -5.30
N SER A 258 -11.18 7.13 -4.43
CA SER A 258 -10.33 5.98 -4.76
C SER A 258 -10.95 4.65 -4.34
N TRP A 259 -12.01 4.67 -3.54
CA TRP A 259 -12.74 3.49 -3.07
C TRP A 259 -14.25 3.69 -3.15
N PHE A 260 -14.97 2.61 -3.50
CA PHE A 260 -16.42 2.58 -3.60
C PHE A 260 -16.97 1.29 -3.01
N SER A 261 -18.06 1.38 -2.26
CA SER A 261 -18.73 0.17 -1.77
C SER A 261 -19.25 -0.69 -2.91
N ASN A 262 -19.08 -2.01 -2.82
CA ASN A 262 -19.70 -2.97 -3.75
C ASN A 262 -21.25 -3.00 -3.67
N PHE A 263 -21.84 -2.27 -2.73
CA PHE A 263 -23.30 -2.19 -2.54
C PHE A 263 -23.85 -0.88 -3.12
N GLY A 264 -25.13 -0.92 -3.52
CA GLY A 264 -25.90 0.28 -3.89
C GLY A 264 -25.39 1.01 -5.13
N ASN A 265 -24.69 0.32 -6.03
CA ASN A 265 -24.09 0.92 -7.24
C ASN A 265 -23.26 2.17 -6.90
N SER A 266 -22.49 2.10 -5.81
CA SER A 266 -21.82 3.28 -5.25
C SER A 266 -20.83 3.90 -6.24
N ARG A 267 -20.16 3.09 -7.08
CA ARG A 267 -19.24 3.60 -8.09
C ARG A 267 -19.97 4.35 -9.19
N GLU A 268 -21.04 3.79 -9.73
CA GLU A 268 -21.86 4.40 -10.77
C GLU A 268 -22.51 5.71 -10.29
N ASN A 269 -22.86 5.77 -9.00
CA ASN A 269 -23.47 6.94 -8.37
C ASN A 269 -22.44 7.92 -7.77
N LEU A 270 -21.14 7.67 -7.94
CA LEU A 270 -20.04 8.47 -7.37
C LEU A 270 -20.12 8.65 -5.83
N LEU A 271 -20.60 7.63 -5.13
CA LEU A 271 -20.73 7.58 -3.66
C LEU A 271 -19.47 6.95 -3.05
N GLY A 272 -18.33 7.63 -3.20
CA GLY A 272 -17.01 7.09 -2.88
C GLY A 272 -16.29 7.77 -1.72
N TRP A 273 -15.14 7.20 -1.39
CA TRP A 273 -14.19 7.70 -0.39
C TRP A 273 -12.80 7.78 -1.03
N ARG A 274 -11.98 8.77 -0.68
CA ARG A 274 -10.57 8.86 -1.04
C ARG A 274 -9.75 8.37 0.13
N ILE A 275 -9.28 7.13 0.02
CA ILE A 275 -8.53 6.44 1.08
C ILE A 275 -7.15 5.94 0.62
N ASP A 276 -6.85 6.10 -0.66
CA ASP A 276 -5.56 5.78 -1.27
C ASP A 276 -4.78 7.09 -1.51
N TYR A 277 -3.50 7.12 -1.16
CA TYR A 277 -2.70 8.34 -1.18
C TYR A 277 -1.29 8.13 -1.73
N PHE A 278 -0.74 9.21 -2.30
CA PHE A 278 0.70 9.47 -2.35
C PHE A 278 1.00 10.68 -1.46
N LEU A 279 1.68 10.46 -0.35
CA LEU A 279 2.20 11.51 0.52
C LEU A 279 3.71 11.61 0.31
N VAL A 280 4.26 12.82 0.21
CA VAL A 280 5.70 13.01 -0.02
C VAL A 280 6.30 13.94 1.00
N SER A 281 7.57 13.76 1.37
CA SER A 281 8.30 14.77 2.15
C SER A 281 8.19 16.13 1.48
N ASN A 282 8.02 17.19 2.28
CA ASN A 282 7.76 18.54 1.74
C ASN A 282 8.81 19.01 0.72
N GLN A 283 10.09 18.68 0.92
CA GLN A 283 11.16 19.02 -0.04
C GLN A 283 11.03 18.25 -1.36
N LEU A 284 10.52 17.01 -1.33
CA LEU A 284 10.30 16.20 -2.52
C LEU A 284 9.10 16.68 -3.36
N PHE A 285 8.15 17.40 -2.75
CA PHE A 285 6.96 17.89 -3.43
C PHE A 285 7.28 18.79 -4.64
N GLU A 286 8.40 19.54 -4.62
CA GLU A 286 8.82 20.38 -5.76
C GLU A 286 9.15 19.59 -7.04
N ARG A 287 9.36 18.27 -6.91
CA ARG A 287 9.54 17.37 -8.05
C ARG A 287 8.21 16.79 -8.55
N VAL A 288 7.13 16.84 -7.77
CA VAL A 288 5.82 16.29 -8.17
C VAL A 288 5.18 17.20 -9.21
N VAL A 289 4.97 16.65 -10.41
CA VAL A 289 4.32 17.38 -11.52
C VAL A 289 2.89 16.93 -11.78
N GLU A 290 2.53 15.74 -11.32
CA GLU A 290 1.19 15.18 -11.49
C GLU A 290 0.86 14.24 -10.33
N SER A 291 -0.40 14.26 -9.89
CA SER A 291 -0.97 13.24 -9.02
C SER A 291 -2.47 13.17 -9.25
N ASP A 292 -2.97 12.01 -9.66
CA ASP A 292 -4.38 11.85 -10.00
C ASP A 292 -4.93 10.47 -9.60
N ILE A 293 -6.24 10.38 -9.57
CA ILE A 293 -7.02 9.15 -9.39
C ILE A 293 -7.61 8.80 -10.75
N ILE A 294 -7.25 7.61 -11.27
CA ILE A 294 -7.65 7.16 -12.61
C ILE A 294 -9.09 6.67 -12.57
N ASP A 295 -9.95 7.35 -13.33
CA ASP A 295 -11.33 6.91 -13.56
C ASP A 295 -11.36 5.77 -14.58
N GLU A 296 -10.98 4.58 -14.12
CA GLU A 296 -10.84 3.39 -14.96
C GLU A 296 -12.17 2.61 -15.03
N LYS A 297 -12.65 2.42 -16.26
CA LYS A 297 -13.89 1.67 -16.55
C LYS A 297 -13.73 0.17 -16.30
N ARG A 298 -12.49 -0.35 -16.39
CA ARG A 298 -12.13 -1.72 -16.03
C ARG A 298 -12.03 -1.85 -14.52
N TYR A 299 -13.12 -2.28 -13.87
CA TYR A 299 -13.19 -2.43 -12.42
C TYR A 299 -12.37 -3.62 -11.89
N PHE A 300 -11.08 -3.43 -11.63
CA PHE A 300 -10.22 -4.48 -11.08
C PHE A 300 -10.62 -4.89 -9.66
N SER A 301 -10.92 -3.91 -8.82
CA SER A 301 -11.40 -4.06 -7.43
C SER A 301 -12.44 -2.99 -7.09
N ASP A 302 -12.84 -2.92 -5.83
CA ASP A 302 -13.60 -1.83 -5.21
C ASP A 302 -12.79 -0.53 -5.06
N HIS A 303 -11.48 -0.57 -5.32
CA HIS A 303 -10.64 0.61 -5.47
C HIS A 303 -10.39 0.99 -6.94
N THR A 304 -9.90 2.21 -7.15
CA THR A 304 -9.39 2.72 -8.43
C THR A 304 -7.89 3.00 -8.31
N PRO A 305 -7.10 2.81 -9.37
CA PRO A 305 -5.68 3.17 -9.35
C PRO A 305 -5.46 4.66 -9.07
N ILE A 306 -4.43 4.97 -8.28
CA ILE A 306 -3.91 6.33 -8.11
C ILE A 306 -2.51 6.43 -8.73
N THR A 307 -2.13 7.62 -9.18
CA THR A 307 -0.85 7.87 -9.83
C THR A 307 -0.14 9.10 -9.29
N MET A 308 1.17 9.12 -9.48
CA MET A 308 2.01 10.28 -9.23
C MET A 308 3.19 10.28 -10.21
N THR A 309 3.56 11.46 -10.71
CA THR A 309 4.71 11.66 -11.59
C THR A 309 5.67 12.68 -11.00
N LEU A 310 6.96 12.34 -11.00
CA LEU A 310 8.06 13.25 -10.69
C LEU A 310 8.69 13.78 -11.99
N LYS A 311 9.11 15.05 -11.99
CA LYS A 311 9.94 15.62 -13.06
C LYS A 311 11.32 14.98 -13.11
N ASN A 312 11.98 15.14 -14.25
CA ASN A 312 13.39 14.82 -14.41
C ASN A 312 14.22 15.76 -13.52
N ASP A 313 15.31 15.24 -12.97
CA ASP A 313 16.38 16.10 -12.48
C ASP A 313 17.06 16.84 -13.64
#